data_AF-A0A2S2DQ90-F1
#
_entry.id   AF-A0A2S2DQ90-F1
#
_cell.length_a   1.000
_cell.length_b   1.000
_cell.length_c   1.000
_cell.angle_alpha   90.00
_cell.angle_beta   90.00
_cell.angle_gamma   90.00
#
_symmetry.space_group_name_H-M   'P 1'
#
loop_
_entity.id
_entity.type
_entity.pdbx_description
1 polymer ?
#
loop_
_entity_poly.entity_id
_entity_poly.type
_entity_poly.pdbx_seq_one_letter_code
_entity_poly.pdbx_strand_id
1 'polypeptide(L)'
;MEVAEQESLLAVQAVNVRRAMLRADVMAAYLEALTAQERVGLAEAAIEVASRATNAASRRVAAGKISPFEQTCASVAESAVRLDLAQATADLKSAKRKLAVLMGST
;
A
#
# COMPACT_ATOMS: atom_id res chain seq x y z
N MET A 1 -40.40 -15.31 32.87
CA MET A 1 -40.67 -14.54 31.63
C MET A 1 -39.68 -13.39 31.51
N GLU A 2 -39.50 -12.59 32.55
CA GLU A 2 -38.53 -11.48 32.63
C GLU A 2 -37.07 -11.85 32.29
N VAL A 3 -36.59 -13.03 32.72
CA VAL A 3 -35.24 -13.52 32.39
C VAL A 3 -35.07 -13.80 30.89
N ALA A 4 -36.08 -14.38 30.23
CA ALA A 4 -36.03 -14.67 28.79
C ALA A 4 -36.07 -13.38 27.94
N GLU A 5 -36.81 -12.36 28.40
CA GLU A 5 -36.82 -11.03 27.77
C GLU A 5 -35.46 -10.32 27.93
N GLN A 6 -34.85 -10.40 29.11
CA GLN A 6 -33.49 -9.88 29.33
C GLN A 6 -32.44 -10.59 28.46
N GLU A 7 -32.48 -11.92 28.37
CA GLU A 7 -31.58 -12.69 27.51
C GLU A 7 -31.74 -12.29 26.03
N SER A 8 -32.97 -12.10 25.56
CA SER A 8 -33.24 -11.63 24.20
C SER A 8 -32.67 -10.24 23.93
N LEU A 9 -32.86 -9.30 24.87
CA LEU A 9 -32.32 -7.93 24.76
C LEU A 9 -30.78 -7.93 24.72
N LEU A 10 -30.13 -8.74 25.57
CA LEU A 10 -28.68 -8.88 25.57
C LEU A 10 -28.16 -9.46 24.26
N ALA A 11 -28.84 -10.46 23.70
CA ALA A 11 -28.49 -11.04 22.41
C ALA A 11 -28.57 -10.00 21.27
N VAL A 12 -29.63 -9.18 21.26
CA VAL A 12 -29.78 -8.08 20.28
C VAL A 12 -28.66 -7.04 20.42
N GLN A 13 -28.32 -6.66 21.65
CA GLN A 13 -27.21 -5.74 21.91
C GLN A 13 -25.87 -6.31 21.44
N ALA A 14 -25.60 -7.59 21.71
CA ALA A 14 -24.37 -8.26 21.28
C ALA A 14 -24.23 -8.25 19.76
N VAL A 15 -25.31 -8.52 19.02
CA VAL A 15 -25.33 -8.43 17.55
C VAL A 15 -25.05 -7.01 17.06
N ASN A 16 -25.64 -6.00 17.70
CA ASN A 16 -25.43 -4.59 17.34
C ASN A 16 -23.99 -4.15 17.57
N VAL A 17 -23.38 -4.54 18.70
CA VAL A 17 -21.97 -4.30 18.99
C VAL A 17 -21.09 -4.97 17.94
N ARG A 18 -21.34 -6.26 17.64
CA ARG A 18 -20.55 -6.98 16.63
C ARG A 18 -20.64 -6.34 15.24
N ARG A 19 -21.82 -5.85 14.86
CA ARG A 19 -22.03 -5.13 13.59
C ARG A 19 -21.32 -3.78 13.56
N ALA A 20 -21.27 -3.07 14.69
CA ALA A 20 -20.52 -1.82 14.80
C ALA A 20 -19.01 -2.07 14.67
N MET A 21 -18.49 -3.09 15.35
CA MET A 21 -17.07 -3.50 15.26
C MET A 21 -16.70 -3.88 13.82
N LEU A 22 -17.49 -4.74 13.16
CA LEU A 22 -17.22 -5.14 11.78
C LEU A 22 -17.18 -3.93 10.83
N ARG A 23 -18.11 -2.97 10.98
CA ARG A 23 -18.08 -1.74 10.17
C ARG A 23 -16.82 -0.93 10.41
N ALA A 24 -16.39 -0.79 11.67
CA ALA A 24 -15.15 -0.09 12.00
C ALA A 24 -13.92 -0.79 11.38
N ASP A 25 -13.85 -2.12 11.48
CA ASP A 25 -12.76 -2.92 10.91
C ASP A 25 -12.69 -2.79 9.38
N VAL A 26 -13.85 -2.85 8.71
CA VAL A 26 -13.94 -2.66 7.25
C VAL A 26 -13.50 -1.25 6.86
N MET A 27 -13.94 -0.21 7.57
CA MET A 27 -13.53 1.17 7.30
C MET A 27 -12.01 1.34 7.47
N ALA A 28 -11.43 0.79 8.53
CA ALA A 28 -9.99 0.84 8.77
C ALA A 28 -9.20 0.13 7.66
N ALA A 29 -9.61 -1.10 7.30
CA ALA A 29 -8.95 -1.86 6.24
C ALA A 29 -9.08 -1.19 4.86
N TYR A 30 -10.20 -0.52 4.59
CA TYR A 30 -10.39 0.24 3.35
C TYR A 30 -9.41 1.42 3.27
N LEU A 31 -9.29 2.21 4.35
CA LEU A 31 -8.35 3.34 4.39
C LEU A 31 -6.89 2.88 4.32
N GLU A 32 -6.57 1.75 4.93
CA GLU A 32 -5.25 1.11 4.80
C GLU A 32 -4.95 0.73 3.33
N ALA A 33 -5.92 0.12 2.64
CA ALA A 33 -5.77 -0.23 1.23
C ALA A 33 -5.68 1.00 0.31
N LEU A 34 -6.45 2.05 0.58
CA LEU A 34 -6.39 3.32 -0.15
C LEU A 34 -5.01 3.99 0.01
N THR A 35 -4.52 4.07 1.25
CA THR A 35 -3.20 4.63 1.54
C THR A 35 -2.09 3.83 0.84
N ALA A 36 -2.18 2.50 0.85
CA ALA A 36 -1.22 1.65 0.13
C ALA A 36 -1.30 1.87 -1.39
N GLN A 37 -2.48 2.15 -1.94
CA GLN A 37 -2.65 2.45 -3.36
C GLN A 37 -2.01 3.79 -3.74
N GLU A 38 -2.17 4.81 -2.92
CA GLU A 38 -1.50 6.10 -3.12
C GLU A 38 0.02 5.98 -3.06
N ARG A 39 0.54 5.14 -2.15
CA ARG A 39 1.98 4.84 -2.08
C ARG A 39 2.53 4.19 -3.35
N VAL A 40 1.76 3.29 -3.98
CA VAL A 40 2.13 2.74 -5.29
C VAL A 40 2.22 3.85 -6.33
N GLY A 41 1.21 4.72 -6.43
CA GLY A 41 1.23 5.85 -7.36
C GLY A 41 2.41 6.79 -7.15
N LEU A 42 2.79 7.05 -5.89
CA LEU A 42 3.99 7.84 -5.57
C LEU A 42 5.28 7.13 -6.00
N ALA A 43 5.39 5.82 -5.77
CA ALA A 43 6.55 5.03 -6.18
C ALA A 43 6.68 4.93 -7.70
N GLU A 44 5.57 4.85 -8.44
CA GLU A 44 5.55 4.90 -9.91
C GLU A 44 6.07 6.25 -10.42
N ALA A 45 5.63 7.37 -9.83
CA ALA A 45 6.16 8.70 -10.16
C ALA A 45 7.66 8.82 -9.84
N ALA A 46 8.11 8.24 -8.72
CA ALA A 46 9.52 8.23 -8.34
C ALA A 46 10.39 7.45 -9.36
N ILE A 47 9.88 6.33 -9.89
CA ILE A 47 10.56 5.57 -10.96
C ILE A 47 10.76 6.42 -12.21
N GLU A 48 9.74 7.18 -12.62
CA GLU A 48 9.86 8.04 -13.80
C GLU A 48 10.99 9.05 -13.64
N VAL A 49 11.06 9.71 -12.47
CA VAL A 49 12.10 10.69 -12.15
C VAL A 49 13.49 10.02 -12.10
N ALA A 50 13.61 8.89 -11.42
CA ALA A 50 14.87 8.16 -11.30
C ALA A 50 15.39 7.70 -12.68
N SER A 51 14.53 7.14 -13.52
CA SER A 51 14.88 6.71 -14.88
C SER A 51 15.36 7.89 -15.74
N ARG A 52 14.71 9.05 -15.64
CA ARG A 52 15.15 10.26 -16.34
C ARG A 52 16.52 10.73 -15.85
N ALA A 53 16.80 10.64 -14.56
CA ALA A 53 18.10 10.99 -13.99
C ALA A 53 19.21 10.04 -14.47
N THR A 54 19.00 8.73 -14.44
CA THR A 54 19.96 7.73 -14.96
C THR A 54 20.23 7.92 -16.45
N ASN A 55 19.20 8.21 -17.23
CA ASN A 55 19.34 8.51 -18.66
C ASN A 55 20.15 9.79 -18.90
N ALA A 56 19.95 10.84 -18.09
CA ALA A 56 20.73 12.06 -18.17
C ALA A 56 22.21 11.82 -17.80
N ALA A 57 22.48 11.04 -16.74
CA ALA A 57 23.85 10.65 -16.37
C ALA A 57 24.54 9.88 -17.50
N SER A 58 23.84 8.92 -18.11
CA SER A 58 24.34 8.12 -19.23
C SER A 58 24.75 8.99 -20.43
N ARG A 59 23.93 9.99 -20.79
CA ARG A 59 24.27 10.96 -21.85
C ARG A 59 25.48 11.83 -21.50
N ARG A 60 25.62 12.24 -20.24
CA ARG A 60 26.76 13.04 -19.78
C ARG A 60 28.06 12.24 -19.76
N VAL A 61 28.02 10.95 -19.41
CA VAL A 61 29.18 10.04 -19.53
C VAL A 61 29.59 9.91 -20.99
N ALA A 62 28.63 9.65 -21.90
CA ALA A 62 28.91 9.53 -23.33
C ALA A 62 29.53 10.81 -23.93
N ALA A 63 29.16 11.98 -23.40
CA ALA A 63 29.75 13.26 -23.77
C ALA A 63 31.09 13.58 -23.06
N GLY A 64 31.61 12.66 -22.24
CA GLY A 64 32.84 12.84 -21.45
C GLY A 64 32.73 13.91 -20.36
N LYS A 65 31.51 14.30 -19.95
CA LYS A 65 31.24 15.39 -19.00
C LYS A 65 31.22 14.94 -17.54
N ILE A 66 31.06 13.65 -17.29
CA ILE A 66 31.09 13.04 -15.95
C ILE A 66 31.75 11.66 -16.00
N SER A 67 32.13 11.12 -14.85
CA SER A 67 32.75 9.81 -14.71
C SER A 67 31.74 8.66 -14.90
N PRO A 68 32.13 7.50 -15.49
CA PRO A 68 31.31 6.29 -15.50
C PRO A 68 30.85 5.82 -14.11
N PHE A 69 31.62 6.14 -13.06
CA PHE A 69 31.24 5.84 -11.68
C PHE A 69 29.94 6.54 -11.27
N GLU A 70 29.74 7.80 -11.69
CA GLU A 70 28.52 8.55 -11.36
C GLU A 70 27.28 7.95 -12.04
N GLN A 71 27.42 7.40 -13.26
CA GLN A 71 26.34 6.66 -13.92
C GLN A 71 25.98 5.39 -13.15
N THR A 72 26.97 4.66 -12.62
CA THR A 72 26.72 3.50 -11.77
C THR A 72 25.98 3.90 -10.50
N CYS A 73 26.37 5.00 -9.83
CA CYS A 73 25.64 5.51 -8.67
C CYS A 73 24.18 5.84 -9.02
N ALA A 74 23.91 6.47 -10.17
CA ALA A 74 22.56 6.75 -10.62
C ALA A 74 21.74 5.46 -10.88
N SER A 75 22.35 4.44 -11.50
CA SER A 75 21.72 3.14 -11.74
C SER A 75 21.38 2.40 -10.44
N VAL A 76 22.26 2.45 -9.42
CA VAL A 76 21.98 1.88 -8.10
C VAL A 76 20.83 2.63 -7.42
N ALA A 77 20.81 3.96 -7.48
CA ALA A 77 19.72 4.75 -6.94
C ALA A 77 18.38 4.41 -7.61
N GLU A 78 18.33 4.29 -8.95
CA GLU A 78 17.13 3.85 -9.67
C GLU A 78 16.71 2.42 -9.26
N SER A 79 17.66 1.52 -9.06
CA SER A 79 17.39 0.15 -8.60
C SER A 79 16.77 0.12 -7.20
N ALA A 80 17.19 1.01 -6.30
CA ALA A 80 16.57 1.17 -4.99
C ALA A 80 15.10 1.62 -5.12
N VAL A 81 14.80 2.60 -5.98
CA VAL A 81 13.41 3.03 -6.23
C VAL A 81 12.56 1.91 -6.83
N ARG A 82 13.14 1.02 -7.65
CA ARG A 82 12.44 -0.18 -8.16
C ARG A 82 12.07 -1.16 -7.06
N LEU A 83 12.93 -1.33 -6.07
CA LEU A 83 12.62 -2.14 -4.88
C LEU A 83 11.49 -1.50 -4.07
N ASP A 84 11.49 -0.18 -3.90
CA ASP A 84 10.43 0.52 -3.19
C ASP A 84 9.06 0.35 -3.88
N LEU A 85 9.01 0.44 -5.21
CA LEU A 85 7.78 0.17 -5.97
C LEU A 85 7.30 -1.28 -5.81
N ALA A 86 8.23 -2.24 -5.87
CA ALA A 86 7.89 -3.65 -5.66
C ALA A 86 7.32 -3.88 -4.25
N GLN A 87 7.91 -3.27 -3.23
CA GLN A 87 7.42 -3.33 -1.85
C GLN A 87 6.03 -2.69 -1.71
N ALA A 88 5.84 -1.47 -2.24
CA ALA A 88 4.54 -0.79 -2.19
C ALA A 88 3.43 -1.61 -2.88
N THR A 89 3.76 -2.27 -3.98
CA THR A 89 2.82 -3.15 -4.70
C THR A 89 2.45 -4.39 -3.87
N ALA A 90 3.43 -4.99 -3.18
CA ALA A 90 3.20 -6.12 -2.29
C ALA A 90 2.32 -5.72 -1.10
N ASP A 91 2.55 -4.55 -0.52
CA ASP A 91 1.78 -4.00 0.59
C ASP A 91 0.32 -3.75 0.18
N LEU A 92 0.10 -3.14 -1.00
CA LEU A 92 -1.24 -2.94 -1.56
C LEU A 92 -1.98 -4.28 -1.74
N LYS A 93 -1.30 -5.30 -2.26
CA LYS A 93 -1.89 -6.64 -2.41
C LYS A 93 -2.28 -7.22 -1.05
N SER A 94 -1.45 -7.00 -0.02
CA SER A 94 -1.75 -7.44 1.34
C SER A 94 -2.97 -6.73 1.93
N ALA A 95 -3.01 -5.40 1.83
CA ALA A 95 -4.11 -4.59 2.33
C ALA A 95 -5.44 -4.93 1.63
N LYS A 96 -5.43 -5.14 0.31
CA LYS A 96 -6.60 -5.58 -0.45
C LYS A 96 -7.11 -6.96 -0.03
N ARG A 97 -6.22 -7.91 0.26
CA ARG A 97 -6.60 -9.24 0.79
C ARG A 97 -7.25 -9.12 2.17
N LYS A 98 -6.68 -8.31 3.06
CA LYS A 98 -7.26 -8.06 4.39
C LYS A 98 -8.67 -7.49 4.29
N LEU A 99 -8.88 -6.51 3.41
CA LEU A 99 -10.20 -5.95 3.13
C LEU A 99 -11.17 -7.01 2.56
N ALA A 100 -10.72 -7.82 1.61
CA ALA A 100 -11.52 -8.89 1.00
C ALA A 100 -12.04 -9.88 2.06
N VAL A 101 -11.18 -10.31 2.99
CA VAL A 101 -11.55 -11.22 4.08
C VAL A 101 -12.64 -10.62 4.97
N LEU A 102 -12.53 -9.34 5.33
CA LEU A 102 -13.55 -8.65 6.14
C LEU A 102 -14.89 -8.49 5.39
N MET A 103 -14.85 -8.41 4.07
CA MET A 103 -16.04 -8.36 3.20
C MET A 103 -16.63 -9.73 2.89
N GLY A 104 -16.03 -10.83 3.38
CA GLY A 104 -16.51 -12.20 3.18
C GLY A 104 -16.09 -12.84 1.86
N SER A 105 -15.19 -12.21 1.10
CA SER A 105 -14.56 -12.81 -0.08
C SER A 105 -13.21 -13.40 0.29
N THR A 106 -13.03 -14.72 0.10
CA THR A 106 -11.77 -15.44 0.27
C THR A 106 -10.90 -15.37 -0.98
#